data_AF-A0A538F3L4-F1
#
_entry.id   AF-A0A538F3L4-F1
#
_cell.length_a   1.000
_cell.length_b   1.000
_cell.length_c   1.000
_cell.angle_alpha   90.00
_cell.angle_beta   90.00
_cell.angle_gamma   90.00
#
_symmetry.space_group_name_H-M   'P 1'
#
loop_
_entity.id
_entity.type
_entity.pdbx_description
1 polymer ?
#
loop_
_entity_poly.entity_id
_entity_poly.type
_entity_poly.pdbx_seq_one_letter_code
_entity_poly.pdbx_strand_id
1 'polypeptide(L)'
;MLRRLTAGGVSVDLTVEPDKPPAGPLAKHELTTGLTPDYRGVPRTPYRSTPDAFPAADPSSGSDPLLIPLATGPRSKYRRAKPLQPHVVPGLFAVRLLRATRTLSRPVLAFAMRTDPHTVRAWEGVTRNLEHLARIPGTRFVTAGEAARSTTV
;
A
#
# COMPACT_ATOMS: atom_id res chain seq x y z
N MET A 1 -0.50 20.56 6.00
CA MET A 1 -1.63 19.62 5.80
C MET A 1 -1.58 18.45 6.80
N LEU A 2 -0.56 17.59 6.76
CA LEU A 2 -0.44 16.41 7.66
C LEU A 2 -0.51 16.76 9.17
N ARG A 3 0.18 17.80 9.63
CA ARG A 3 0.09 18.30 11.03
C ARG A 3 -1.33 18.68 11.47
N ARG A 4 -2.16 19.23 10.57
CA ARG A 4 -3.57 19.58 10.87
C ARG A 4 -4.45 18.34 10.95
N LEU A 5 -4.16 17.31 10.15
CA LEU A 5 -4.86 16.02 10.20
C LEU A 5 -4.54 15.28 11.49
N THR A 6 -3.27 15.22 11.90
CA THR A 6 -2.85 14.63 13.18
C THR A 6 -3.50 15.33 14.38
N ALA A 7 -3.54 16.67 14.39
CA ALA A 7 -4.17 17.44 15.47
C ALA A 7 -5.69 17.21 15.56
N GLY A 8 -6.34 16.78 14.47
CA GLY A 8 -7.75 16.41 14.44
C GLY A 8 -8.03 14.94 14.81
N GLY A 9 -7.04 14.20 15.33
CA GLY A 9 -7.19 12.77 15.65
C GLY A 9 -7.29 11.87 14.41
N VAL A 10 -7.01 12.39 13.21
CA VAL A 10 -6.96 11.58 12.00
C VAL A 10 -5.67 10.78 12.02
N SER A 11 -5.79 9.47 12.23
CA SER A 11 -4.74 8.51 11.88
C SER A 11 -4.63 8.50 10.36
N VAL A 12 -3.71 9.29 9.81
CA VAL A 12 -3.46 9.30 8.37
C VAL A 12 -2.64 8.06 8.03
N ASP A 13 -3.32 7.00 7.59
CA ASP A 13 -2.65 5.89 6.91
C ASP A 13 -2.32 6.35 5.48
N LEU A 14 -1.16 7.01 5.35
CA LEU A 14 -0.71 7.47 4.04
C LEU A 14 -0.13 6.28 3.28
N THR A 15 -0.93 5.81 2.33
CA THR A 15 -0.57 4.71 1.45
C THR A 15 0.30 5.23 0.31
N VAL A 16 1.53 4.75 0.22
CA VAL A 16 2.43 5.06 -0.90
C VAL A 16 2.45 3.89 -1.88
N GLU A 17 2.32 4.19 -3.18
CA GLU A 17 2.48 3.21 -4.25
C GLU A 17 3.90 3.28 -4.82
N PRO A 18 4.88 2.55 -4.23
CA PRO A 18 6.24 2.57 -4.74
C PRO A 18 6.29 2.04 -6.18
N ASP A 19 7.29 2.50 -6.93
CA ASP A 19 7.58 2.02 -8.29
C ASP A 19 6.52 2.34 -9.37
N LYS A 20 5.55 3.21 -9.07
CA LYS A 20 4.60 3.76 -10.05
C LYS A 20 4.89 5.23 -10.39
N PRO A 21 4.67 5.63 -11.65
CA PRO A 21 4.57 7.04 -11.97
C PRO A 21 3.31 7.65 -11.32
N PRO A 22 3.22 8.99 -11.29
CA PRO A 22 1.96 9.73 -11.13
C PRO A 22 0.79 9.05 -11.84
N ALA A 23 -0.39 9.02 -11.22
CA ALA A 23 -1.53 8.25 -11.70
C ALA A 23 -1.92 8.58 -13.17
N GLY A 24 -2.57 7.61 -13.83
CA GLY A 24 -3.22 7.78 -15.13
C GLY A 24 -4.36 8.79 -15.08
N PRO A 25 -5.06 9.04 -16.22
CA PRO A 25 -6.01 10.14 -16.33
C PRO A 25 -7.05 10.08 -15.21
N LEU A 26 -7.24 11.22 -14.55
CA LEU A 26 -8.30 11.44 -13.57
C LEU A 26 -9.67 11.10 -14.16
N ALA A 27 -10.64 10.78 -13.32
CA ALA A 27 -12.01 10.76 -13.79
C ALA A 27 -12.38 12.13 -14.37
N LYS A 28 -13.29 12.17 -15.36
CA LYS A 28 -13.65 13.39 -16.11
C LYS A 28 -14.07 14.58 -15.22
N HIS A 29 -14.45 14.33 -13.98
CA HIS A 29 -14.91 15.33 -13.00
C HIS A 29 -13.95 15.54 -11.83
N GLU A 30 -12.81 14.87 -11.81
CA GLU A 30 -11.79 15.03 -10.79
C GLU A 30 -10.80 16.13 -11.25
N LEU A 31 -10.61 17.14 -10.40
CA LEU A 31 -9.63 18.21 -10.59
C LEU A 31 -8.41 17.93 -9.73
N THR A 32 -7.20 17.98 -10.32
CA THR A 32 -5.94 18.05 -9.57
C THR A 32 -5.19 19.31 -9.94
N THR A 33 -4.63 19.99 -8.94
CA THR A 33 -3.73 21.13 -9.13
C THR A 33 -2.26 20.75 -8.90
N GLY A 34 -1.99 19.51 -8.47
CA GLY A 34 -0.66 19.03 -8.15
C GLY A 34 -0.15 17.99 -9.13
N LEU A 35 1.15 18.06 -9.43
CA LEU A 35 1.89 16.93 -10.01
C LEU A 35 2.05 15.86 -8.92
N THR A 36 1.82 14.60 -9.25
CA THR A 36 2.17 13.54 -8.32
C THR A 36 3.70 13.42 -8.24
N PRO A 37 4.29 13.22 -7.06
CA PRO A 37 5.73 12.95 -6.93
C PRO A 37 6.15 11.61 -7.57
N ASP A 38 7.43 11.47 -7.90
CA ASP A 38 8.01 10.18 -8.32
C ASP A 38 8.29 9.29 -7.10
N TYR A 39 7.58 8.18 -6.99
CA TYR A 39 7.69 7.25 -5.85
C TYR A 39 8.58 6.02 -6.13
N ARG A 40 9.39 6.04 -7.20
CA ARG A 40 10.32 4.94 -7.51
C ARG A 40 11.45 4.77 -6.47
N GLY A 41 11.80 5.82 -5.72
CA GLY A 41 12.84 5.79 -4.69
C GLY A 41 12.35 5.42 -3.28
N VAL A 42 11.07 5.11 -3.12
CA VAL A 42 10.45 4.88 -1.80
C VAL A 42 10.91 3.55 -1.19
N PRO A 43 11.19 3.49 0.12
CA PRO A 43 11.52 2.24 0.80
C PRO A 43 10.48 1.15 0.59
N ARG A 44 10.94 -0.10 0.51
CA ARG A 44 10.04 -1.26 0.33
C ARG A 44 9.55 -1.85 1.65
N THR A 45 10.11 -1.43 2.76
CA THR A 45 9.67 -1.78 4.12
C THR A 45 8.93 -0.60 4.74
N PRO A 46 8.18 -0.81 5.84
CA PRO A 46 7.68 0.32 6.62
C PRO A 46 8.81 1.28 7.00
N TYR A 47 8.57 2.58 6.87
CA TYR A 47 9.56 3.64 7.11
C TYR A 47 8.87 4.89 7.64
N ARG A 48 9.63 5.78 8.28
CA ARG A 48 9.14 7.09 8.68
C ARG A 48 9.78 8.18 7.81
N SER A 49 9.09 9.30 7.67
CA SER A 49 9.50 10.41 6.82
C SER A 49 9.01 11.72 7.42
N THR A 50 9.77 12.80 7.24
CA THR A 50 9.38 14.16 7.59
C THR A 50 8.89 14.90 6.35
N PRO A 51 8.18 16.04 6.50
CA PRO A 51 7.81 16.87 5.35
C PRO A 51 8.99 17.26 4.44
N ASP A 52 10.16 17.50 5.02
CA ASP A 52 11.36 17.93 4.28
C ASP A 52 12.09 16.76 3.60
N ALA A 53 11.89 15.53 4.11
CA ALA A 53 12.46 14.31 3.54
C ALA A 53 11.48 13.52 2.65
N PHE A 54 10.20 13.88 2.59
CA PHE A 54 9.18 13.10 1.91
C PHE A 54 9.44 13.02 0.39
N PRO A 55 9.39 11.83 -0.24
CA PRO A 55 8.92 10.54 0.30
C PRO A 55 10.03 9.57 0.75
N ALA A 56 11.26 10.04 0.97
CA ALA A 56 12.36 9.23 1.45
C ALA A 56 12.25 8.92 2.95
N ALA A 57 12.96 7.89 3.41
CA ALA A 57 13.09 7.64 4.84
C ALA A 57 13.89 8.76 5.51
N ASP A 58 13.40 9.19 6.67
CA ASP A 58 14.13 10.07 7.57
C ASP A 58 14.52 9.28 8.83
N PRO A 59 15.81 8.93 9.01
CA PRO A 59 16.28 8.21 10.19
C PRO A 59 16.09 8.99 11.50
N SER A 60 15.97 10.32 11.43
CA SER A 60 15.80 11.19 12.59
C SER A 60 14.34 11.31 13.04
N SER A 61 13.40 10.84 12.22
CA SER A 61 11.98 10.85 12.52
C SER A 61 11.64 9.77 13.57
N GLY A 62 11.54 10.17 14.84
CA GLY A 62 11.10 9.29 15.93
C GLY A 62 9.57 9.24 16.13
N SER A 63 8.86 10.33 15.81
CA SER A 63 7.44 10.50 16.17
C SER A 63 6.49 10.71 14.98
N ASP A 64 7.00 10.91 13.76
CA ASP A 64 6.16 11.09 12.58
C ASP A 64 5.47 9.78 12.15
N PRO A 65 4.35 9.86 11.40
CA PRO A 65 3.58 8.68 11.01
C PRO A 65 4.42 7.60 10.31
N LEU A 66 4.14 6.33 10.60
CA LEU A 66 4.76 5.24 9.87
C LEU A 66 4.08 5.08 8.51
N LEU A 67 4.88 5.12 7.45
CA LEU A 67 4.45 4.89 6.07
C LEU A 67 4.62 3.40 5.75
N ILE A 68 3.54 2.74 5.35
CA ILE A 68 3.54 1.32 4.97
C ILE A 68 3.36 1.22 3.45
N PRO A 69 4.39 0.80 2.70
CA PRO A 69 4.28 0.66 1.25
C PRO A 69 3.28 -0.42 0.84
N LEU A 70 2.51 -0.19 -0.23
CA LEU A 70 1.59 -1.21 -0.74
C LEU A 70 2.32 -2.48 -1.20
N ALA A 71 1.67 -3.62 -0.99
CA ALA A 71 2.05 -4.89 -1.56
C ALA A 71 1.99 -4.78 -3.09
N THR A 72 3.14 -4.85 -3.75
CA THR A 72 3.27 -4.74 -5.20
C THR A 72 3.74 -6.06 -5.78
N GLY A 73 3.07 -6.54 -6.83
CA GLY A 73 3.60 -7.69 -7.59
C GLY A 73 4.89 -7.31 -8.32
N PRO A 74 5.80 -8.26 -8.59
CA PRO A 74 7.06 -7.98 -9.26
C PRO A 74 6.86 -7.44 -10.68
N ARG A 75 7.85 -6.68 -11.14
CA ARG A 75 7.92 -6.22 -12.53
C ARG A 75 8.06 -7.43 -13.45
N SER A 76 7.36 -7.41 -14.57
CA SER A 76 7.63 -8.30 -15.71
C SER A 76 8.28 -7.46 -16.82
N LYS A 77 9.04 -8.11 -17.71
CA LYS A 77 9.64 -7.47 -18.91
C LYS A 77 8.61 -6.64 -19.72
N TYR A 78 7.34 -7.02 -19.65
CA TYR A 78 6.24 -6.39 -20.40
C TYR A 78 5.23 -5.64 -19.53
N ARG A 79 5.33 -5.72 -18.19
CA ARG A 79 4.33 -5.13 -17.28
C ARG A 79 5.01 -4.48 -16.08
N ARG A 80 4.69 -3.20 -15.85
CA ARG A 80 5.07 -2.47 -14.64
C ARG A 80 4.53 -3.20 -13.40
N ALA A 81 5.27 -3.12 -12.29
CA ALA A 81 4.76 -3.55 -11.00
C ALA A 81 3.47 -2.77 -10.71
N LYS A 82 2.42 -3.48 -10.30
CA LYS A 82 1.19 -2.85 -9.82
C LYS A 82 0.92 -3.34 -8.39
N PRO A 83 0.33 -2.50 -7.52
CA PRO A 83 -0.25 -2.95 -6.28
C PRO A 83 -1.11 -4.20 -6.51
N LEU A 84 -1.02 -5.10 -5.55
CA LEU A 84 -1.98 -6.17 -5.38
C LEU A 84 -3.28 -5.52 -4.92
N GLN A 85 -4.35 -5.83 -5.62
CA GLN A 85 -5.67 -5.31 -5.34
C GLN A 85 -6.52 -6.49 -4.89
N PRO A 86 -7.13 -6.45 -3.70
CA PRO A 86 -7.87 -7.59 -3.16
C PRO A 86 -9.15 -7.87 -3.95
N HIS A 87 -9.66 -6.91 -4.73
CA HIS A 87 -10.87 -7.05 -5.55
C HIS A 87 -10.65 -7.66 -6.94
N VAL A 88 -9.42 -8.09 -7.29
CA VAL A 88 -9.19 -8.75 -8.59
C VAL A 88 -9.66 -10.21 -8.56
N VAL A 89 -9.87 -10.79 -9.75
CA VAL A 89 -10.28 -12.19 -9.89
C VAL A 89 -9.36 -13.14 -9.09
N PRO A 90 -9.89 -14.09 -8.31
CA PRO A 90 -9.10 -14.83 -7.32
C PRO A 90 -7.87 -15.59 -7.85
N GLY A 91 -7.99 -16.26 -9.00
CA GLY A 91 -6.84 -16.95 -9.60
C GLY A 91 -5.70 -15.99 -9.95
N LEU A 92 -6.03 -14.78 -10.43
CA LEU A 92 -5.04 -13.75 -10.70
C LEU A 92 -4.44 -13.18 -9.41
N PHE A 93 -5.24 -13.03 -8.36
CA PHE A 93 -4.76 -12.58 -7.05
C PHE A 93 -3.72 -13.54 -6.49
N ALA A 94 -4.04 -14.84 -6.42
CA ALA A 94 -3.15 -15.87 -5.89
C ALA A 94 -1.79 -15.92 -6.63
N VAL A 95 -1.82 -15.89 -7.96
CA VAL A 95 -0.59 -15.88 -8.78
C VAL A 95 0.26 -14.63 -8.49
N ARG A 96 -0.38 -13.46 -8.35
CA ARG A 96 0.33 -12.21 -8.09
C ARG A 96 0.85 -12.13 -6.66
N LEU A 97 0.12 -12.67 -5.69
CA LEU A 97 0.54 -12.80 -4.31
C LEU A 97 1.77 -13.71 -4.19
N LEU A 98 1.73 -14.91 -4.77
CA LEU A 98 2.86 -15.85 -4.79
C LEU A 98 4.12 -15.22 -5.38
N ARG A 99 3.96 -14.45 -6.46
CA ARG A 99 5.07 -13.72 -7.07
C ARG A 99 5.62 -12.62 -6.17
N ALA A 100 4.75 -11.89 -5.46
CA ALA A 100 5.16 -10.86 -4.53
C ALA A 100 5.92 -11.46 -3.33
N THR A 101 5.40 -12.52 -2.72
CA THR A 101 6.02 -13.16 -1.55
C THR A 101 7.34 -13.86 -1.87
N ARG A 102 7.50 -14.42 -3.09
CA ARG A 102 8.78 -15.01 -3.52
C ARG A 102 9.89 -13.99 -3.82
N THR A 103 9.53 -12.74 -4.12
CA THR A 103 10.48 -11.71 -4.56
C THR A 103 10.72 -10.61 -3.55
N LEU A 104 9.82 -10.45 -2.58
CA LEU A 104 9.86 -9.42 -1.57
C LEU A 104 9.81 -10.10 -0.21
N SER A 105 10.93 -10.13 0.52
CA SER A 105 10.96 -10.46 1.94
C SER A 105 10.31 -9.32 2.73
N ARG A 106 8.97 -9.24 2.65
CA ARG A 106 8.18 -8.19 3.28
C ARG A 106 7.53 -8.70 4.55
N PRO A 107 7.85 -8.13 5.72
CA PRO A 107 7.20 -8.52 6.98
C PRO A 107 5.74 -8.04 7.04
N VAL A 108 5.35 -7.08 6.21
CA VAL A 108 3.99 -6.49 6.17
C VAL A 108 3.50 -6.37 4.73
N LEU A 109 2.27 -6.84 4.47
CA LEU A 109 1.57 -6.68 3.20
C LEU A 109 0.39 -5.72 3.38
N ALA A 110 0.52 -4.49 2.88
CA ALA A 110 -0.59 -3.52 2.85
C ALA A 110 -1.33 -3.58 1.51
N PHE A 111 -2.66 -3.47 1.55
CA PHE A 111 -3.51 -3.46 0.35
C PHE A 111 -4.38 -2.21 0.37
N ALA A 112 -4.44 -1.48 -0.74
CA ALA A 112 -5.41 -0.41 -0.91
C ALA A 112 -6.72 -0.99 -1.45
N MET A 113 -7.82 -0.61 -0.81
CA MET A 113 -9.18 -0.93 -1.25
C MET A 113 -10.01 0.35 -1.23
N ARG A 114 -10.74 0.61 -2.31
CA ARG A 114 -11.74 1.68 -2.37
C ARG A 114 -13.10 1.08 -2.04
N THR A 115 -13.95 1.85 -1.35
CA THR A 115 -15.34 1.46 -1.15
C THR A 115 -16.19 2.15 -2.21
N ASP A 116 -16.23 1.56 -3.40
CA ASP A 116 -17.03 2.05 -4.55
C ASP A 116 -17.95 0.95 -5.09
N PRO A 117 -18.97 1.27 -5.92
CA PRO A 117 -19.92 0.28 -6.42
C PRO A 117 -19.28 -0.89 -7.17
N HIS A 118 -18.13 -0.66 -7.83
CA HIS A 118 -17.39 -1.73 -8.50
C HIS A 118 -16.79 -2.70 -7.46
N THR A 119 -16.19 -2.19 -6.41
CA THR A 119 -15.62 -3.00 -5.32
C THR A 119 -16.70 -3.76 -4.56
N VAL A 120 -17.86 -3.14 -4.32
CA VAL A 120 -19.03 -3.81 -3.71
C VAL A 120 -19.52 -4.98 -4.57
N ARG A 121 -19.58 -4.82 -5.89
CA ARG A 121 -19.94 -5.93 -6.81
C ARG A 121 -18.91 -7.07 -6.79
N ALA A 122 -17.64 -6.76 -6.51
CA ALA A 122 -16.56 -7.73 -6.43
C ALA A 122 -16.36 -8.33 -5.02
N TRP A 123 -17.27 -8.06 -4.07
CA TRP A 123 -17.09 -8.40 -2.65
C TRP A 123 -16.84 -9.89 -2.40
N GLU A 124 -17.53 -10.78 -3.11
CA GLU A 124 -17.27 -12.23 -2.98
C GLU A 124 -15.83 -12.59 -3.39
N GLY A 125 -15.31 -11.95 -4.45
CA GLY A 125 -13.92 -12.10 -4.88
C GLY A 125 -12.93 -11.55 -3.85
N VAL A 126 -13.25 -10.40 -3.24
CA VAL A 126 -12.48 -9.83 -2.13
C VAL A 126 -12.41 -10.82 -0.97
N THR A 127 -13.55 -11.34 -0.52
CA THR A 127 -13.64 -12.32 0.57
C THR A 127 -12.79 -13.55 0.29
N ARG A 128 -12.93 -14.17 -0.89
CA ARG A 128 -12.11 -15.34 -1.28
C ARG A 128 -10.61 -15.05 -1.26
N ASN A 129 -10.20 -13.85 -1.67
CA ASN A 129 -8.79 -13.46 -1.66
C ASN A 129 -8.25 -13.23 -0.25
N LEU A 130 -9.06 -12.66 0.64
CA LEU A 130 -8.72 -12.51 2.06
C LEU A 130 -8.67 -13.86 2.77
N GLU A 131 -9.60 -14.77 2.48
CA GLU A 131 -9.56 -16.16 2.98
C GLU A 131 -8.32 -16.90 2.47
N HIS A 132 -7.94 -16.69 1.20
CA HIS A 132 -6.72 -17.27 0.65
C HIS A 132 -5.47 -16.79 1.41
N LEU A 133 -5.39 -15.50 1.75
CA LEU A 133 -4.34 -14.95 2.61
C LEU A 133 -4.38 -15.58 4.01
N ALA A 134 -5.55 -15.71 4.61
CA ALA A 134 -5.73 -16.27 5.96
C ALA A 134 -5.24 -17.72 6.07
N ARG A 135 -5.29 -18.48 4.97
CA ARG A 135 -4.83 -19.88 4.91
C ARG A 135 -3.31 -20.03 4.81
N ILE A 136 -2.57 -18.95 4.58
CA ILE A 136 -1.10 -19.00 4.51
C ILE A 136 -0.55 -19.08 5.94
N PRO A 137 0.19 -20.14 6.31
CA PRO A 137 0.73 -20.30 7.66
C PRO A 137 1.56 -19.10 8.10
N GLY A 138 1.34 -18.65 9.35
CA GLY A 138 2.03 -17.48 9.92
C GLY A 138 1.45 -16.12 9.52
N THR A 139 0.39 -16.08 8.71
CA THR A 139 -0.27 -14.82 8.36
C THR A 139 -1.17 -14.34 9.49
N ARG A 140 -1.02 -13.06 9.87
CA ARG A 140 -1.89 -12.37 10.82
C ARG A 140 -2.44 -11.11 10.18
N PHE A 141 -3.76 -10.91 10.28
CA PHE A 141 -4.37 -9.61 9.97
C PHE A 141 -4.16 -8.67 11.15
N VAL A 142 -3.64 -7.50 10.86
CA VAL A 142 -3.23 -6.51 11.85
C VAL A 142 -3.72 -5.14 11.43
N THR A 143 -3.92 -4.26 12.39
CA THR A 143 -4.10 -2.83 12.09
C THR A 143 -2.77 -2.22 11.63
N ALA A 144 -2.83 -1.09 10.90
CA ALA A 144 -1.63 -0.35 10.52
C ALA A 144 -0.78 0.03 11.76
N GLY A 145 -1.44 0.43 12.85
CA GLY A 145 -0.78 0.74 14.12
C GLY A 145 -0.08 -0.46 14.78
N GLU A 146 -0.63 -1.68 14.65
CA GLU A 146 0.05 -2.89 15.11
C GLU A 146 1.26 -3.24 14.24
N ALA A 147 1.10 -3.20 12.92
CA ALA A 147 2.20 -3.41 11.98
C ALA A 147 3.37 -2.47 12.28
N ALA A 148 3.06 -1.23 12.66
CA ALA A 148 4.05 -0.24 13.03
C ALA A 148 4.86 -0.58 14.27
N ARG A 149 4.20 -1.11 15.30
CA ARG A 149 4.88 -1.55 16.53
C ARG A 149 5.77 -2.78 16.29
N SER A 150 5.37 -3.67 15.38
CA SER A 150 6.09 -4.92 15.11
C SER A 150 7.34 -4.75 14.23
N THR A 151 7.55 -3.60 13.59
CA THR A 151 8.72 -3.33 12.72
C THR A 151 9.80 -2.45 13.37
N THR A 152 9.64 -2.09 14.64
CA THR A 152 10.58 -1.21 15.38
C THR A 152 11.65 -2.01 16.16
N VAL A 153 12.24 -3.05 15.56
CA VAL A 153 13.38 -3.79 16.16
C VAL A 153 14.68 -3.28 15.58
#